data_AF-A0A6I1JVR1-F1
#
_entry.id   AF-A0A6I1JVR1-F1
#
_cell.length_a   1.000
_cell.length_b   1.000
_cell.length_c   1.000
_cell.angle_alpha   90.00
_cell.angle_beta   90.00
_cell.angle_gamma   90.00
#
_symmetry.space_group_name_H-M   'P 1'
#
loop_
_entity.id
_entity.type
_entity.pdbx_description
1 polymer ?
#
loop_
_entity_poly.entity_id
_entity_poly.type
_entity_poly.pdbx_seq_one_letter_code
_entity_poly.pdbx_strand_id
1 'polypeptide(L)'
;MDAAPSPRPSPPLGAREKSARRQMALWVSNALLLVVAVVLWQKLRWRKVSDSPAGIVWQRSQTTHTDRNRDGIVDEEIIRLPNGDAAIRRDSDLDGWFDLRYVERRGVATRLEQIREEAPRH
;
A
#
# COMPACT_ATOMS: atom_id res chain seq x y z
N MET A 1 -17.81 69.89 -6.79
CA MET A 1 -17.00 69.35 -7.89
C MET A 1 -16.59 67.95 -7.48
N ASP A 2 -17.25 66.93 -8.02
CA ASP A 2 -16.80 65.54 -7.85
C ASP A 2 -16.68 64.91 -9.24
N ALA A 3 -15.44 64.64 -9.64
CA ALA A 3 -15.15 63.93 -10.87
C ALA A 3 -15.51 62.45 -10.66
N ALA A 4 -16.41 61.93 -11.49
CA ALA A 4 -16.77 60.51 -11.47
C ALA A 4 -15.51 59.64 -11.68
N PRO A 5 -15.32 58.56 -10.90
CA PRO A 5 -14.15 57.70 -11.04
C PRO A 5 -14.16 57.02 -12.41
N SER A 6 -13.04 57.09 -13.11
CA SER A 6 -12.87 56.45 -14.41
C SER A 6 -13.02 54.93 -14.30
N PRO A 7 -13.70 54.27 -15.26
CA PRO A 7 -13.88 52.83 -15.24
C PRO A 7 -12.53 52.13 -15.41
N ARG A 8 -12.26 51.11 -14.59
CA ARG A 8 -11.03 50.32 -14.70
C ARG A 8 -11.03 49.58 -16.05
N PRO A 9 -9.88 49.50 -16.73
CA PRO A 9 -9.78 48.74 -17.97
C PRO A 9 -10.07 47.27 -17.70
N SER A 10 -11.00 46.70 -18.47
CA SER A 10 -11.25 45.26 -18.47
C SER A 10 -9.98 44.53 -18.90
N PRO A 11 -9.60 43.43 -18.23
CA PRO A 11 -8.44 42.65 -18.64
C PRO A 11 -8.62 42.14 -20.07
N PRO A 12 -7.55 42.09 -20.88
CA PRO A 12 -7.63 41.64 -22.26
C PRO A 12 -8.12 40.19 -22.32
N LEU A 13 -9.02 39.89 -23.27
CA LEU A 13 -9.65 38.58 -23.45
C LEU A 13 -8.65 37.40 -23.42
N GLY A 14 -7.45 37.60 -23.98
CA GLY A 14 -6.38 36.59 -24.00
C GLY A 14 -5.71 36.30 -22.64
N ALA A 15 -5.81 37.19 -21.64
CA ALA A 15 -5.30 36.93 -20.29
C ALA A 15 -6.22 35.98 -19.51
N ARG A 16 -7.54 36.10 -19.70
CA ARG A 16 -8.56 35.21 -19.10
C ARG A 16 -8.50 33.80 -19.68
N GLU A 17 -8.26 33.65 -20.99
CA GLU A 17 -8.08 32.34 -21.60
C GLU A 17 -6.81 31.63 -21.12
N LYS A 18 -5.68 32.36 -21.00
CA LYS A 18 -4.42 31.79 -20.49
C LYS A 18 -4.54 31.38 -19.02
N SER A 19 -5.27 32.14 -18.19
CA SER A 19 -5.53 31.75 -16.79
C SER A 19 -6.47 30.55 -16.71
N ALA A 20 -7.51 30.48 -17.54
CA ALA A 20 -8.44 29.34 -17.58
C ALA A 20 -7.74 28.05 -18.03
N ARG A 21 -6.87 28.11 -19.05
CA ARG A 21 -6.06 26.95 -19.49
C ARG A 21 -5.08 26.47 -18.43
N ARG A 22 -4.42 27.40 -17.72
CA ARG A 22 -3.55 27.05 -16.58
C ARG A 22 -4.33 26.40 -15.44
N GLN A 23 -5.49 26.95 -15.08
CA GLN A 23 -6.34 26.36 -14.05
C GLN A 23 -6.82 24.96 -14.46
N MET A 24 -7.27 24.78 -15.70
CA MET A 24 -7.68 23.48 -16.22
C MET A 24 -6.52 22.46 -16.19
N ALA A 25 -5.30 22.86 -16.58
CA ALA A 25 -4.12 22.00 -16.48
C ALA A 25 -3.79 21.61 -15.04
N LEU A 26 -3.92 22.53 -14.08
CA LEU A 26 -3.75 22.24 -12.66
C LEU A 26 -4.82 21.29 -12.13
N TRP A 27 -6.08 21.47 -12.53
CA TRP A 27 -7.17 20.55 -12.18
C TRP A 27 -6.93 19.13 -12.70
N VAL A 28 -6.53 18.99 -13.97
CA VAL A 28 -6.19 17.69 -14.56
C VAL A 28 -5.01 17.06 -13.83
N SER A 29 -3.98 17.84 -13.52
CA SER A 29 -2.80 17.35 -12.78
C SER A 29 -3.17 16.88 -11.37
N ASN A 30 -3.98 17.66 -10.65
CA ASN A 30 -4.47 17.31 -9.31
C ASN A 30 -5.34 16.05 -9.34
N ALA A 31 -6.23 15.92 -10.33
CA ALA A 31 -7.03 14.71 -10.51
C ALA A 31 -6.15 13.49 -10.77
N LEU A 32 -5.11 13.63 -11.61
CA LEU A 32 -4.17 12.55 -11.88
C LEU A 32 -3.39 12.14 -10.61
N LEU A 33 -2.93 13.11 -9.82
CA LEU A 33 -2.26 12.85 -8.54
C LEU A 33 -3.18 12.14 -7.56
N LEU A 34 -4.46 12.52 -7.49
CA LEU A 34 -5.45 11.85 -6.65
C LEU A 34 -5.64 10.39 -7.07
N VAL A 35 -5.75 10.12 -8.37
CA VAL A 35 -5.87 8.75 -8.90
C VAL A 35 -4.64 7.93 -8.51
N VAL A 36 -3.43 8.46 -8.70
CA VAL A 36 -2.19 7.78 -8.31
C VAL A 36 -2.16 7.50 -6.80
N ALA A 37 -2.54 8.48 -5.98
CA ALA A 37 -2.60 8.30 -4.53
C ALA A 37 -3.58 7.20 -4.11
N VAL A 38 -4.76 7.14 -4.72
CA VAL A 38 -5.75 6.08 -4.45
C VAL A 38 -5.22 4.71 -4.87
N VAL A 39 -4.60 4.59 -6.04
CA VAL A 39 -4.01 3.32 -6.51
C VAL A 39 -2.90 2.85 -5.57
N LEU A 40 -2.01 3.76 -5.14
CA LEU A 40 -0.96 3.44 -4.18
C LEU A 40 -1.54 3.01 -2.83
N TRP A 41 -2.52 3.74 -2.31
CA TRP A 41 -3.19 3.38 -1.06
C TRP A 41 -3.82 1.98 -1.14
N GLN A 42 -4.50 1.66 -2.24
CA GLN A 42 -5.09 0.33 -2.44
C GLN A 42 -4.07 -0.80 -2.50
N LYS A 43 -2.86 -0.54 -3.01
CA LYS A 43 -1.76 -1.51 -3.06
C LYS A 43 -1.06 -1.69 -1.70
N LEU A 44 -0.99 -0.62 -0.91
CA LEU A 44 -0.28 -0.61 0.38
C LEU A 44 -1.15 -1.04 1.56
N ARG A 45 -2.48 -1.00 1.43
CA ARG A 45 -3.37 -1.43 2.51
C ARG A 45 -3.34 -2.95 2.71
N TRP A 46 -3.34 -3.37 3.96
CA TRP A 46 -3.66 -4.74 4.35
C TRP A 46 -5.15 -5.02 4.10
N ARG A 47 -5.45 -6.25 3.67
CA ARG A 47 -6.81 -6.72 3.44
C ARG A 47 -6.99 -8.06 4.14
N LYS A 48 -8.03 -8.19 4.95
CA LYS A 48 -8.42 -9.48 5.53
C LYS A 48 -9.02 -10.34 4.42
N VAL A 49 -8.39 -11.48 4.14
CA VAL A 49 -8.80 -12.40 3.07
C VAL A 49 -9.60 -13.56 3.63
N SER A 50 -9.27 -14.03 4.83
CA SER A 50 -9.99 -15.11 5.48
C SER A 50 -10.04 -14.91 7.00
N ASP A 51 -11.13 -15.39 7.59
CA ASP A 51 -11.33 -15.55 9.03
C ASP A 51 -11.90 -16.94 9.26
N SER A 52 -11.09 -17.85 9.78
CA SER A 52 -11.49 -19.24 9.94
C SER A 52 -10.98 -19.79 11.27
N PRO A 53 -11.44 -20.98 11.71
CA PRO A 53 -10.88 -21.64 12.88
C PRO A 53 -9.37 -21.90 12.80
N ALA A 54 -8.80 -21.94 11.60
CA ALA A 54 -7.36 -22.12 11.40
C ALA A 54 -6.55 -20.82 11.57
N GLY A 55 -7.22 -19.67 11.69
CA GLY A 55 -6.59 -18.36 11.81
C GLY A 55 -7.22 -17.30 10.93
N ILE A 56 -6.70 -16.09 11.09
CA ILE A 56 -6.97 -14.92 10.27
C ILE A 56 -5.85 -14.78 9.24
N VAL A 57 -6.22 -14.56 7.99
CA VAL A 57 -5.27 -14.33 6.90
C VAL A 57 -5.41 -12.92 6.37
N TRP A 58 -4.30 -12.19 6.34
CA TRP A 58 -4.17 -10.86 5.78
C TRP A 58 -3.30 -10.90 4.53
N GLN A 59 -3.62 -10.07 3.54
CA GLN A 59 -2.85 -9.95 2.31
C GLN A 59 -2.57 -8.49 1.99
N ARG A 60 -1.33 -8.22 1.55
CA ARG A 60 -0.88 -6.95 1.02
C ARG A 60 0.09 -7.21 -0.13
N SER A 61 -0.29 -6.80 -1.33
CA SER A 61 0.52 -7.03 -2.53
C SER A 61 0.87 -8.52 -2.70
N GLN A 62 2.15 -8.87 -2.70
CA GLN A 62 2.67 -10.23 -2.81
C GLN A 62 2.92 -10.91 -1.45
N THR A 63 2.57 -10.24 -0.36
CA THR A 63 2.78 -10.72 1.00
C THR A 63 1.47 -11.18 1.62
N THR A 64 1.50 -12.36 2.24
CA THR A 64 0.43 -12.93 3.04
C THR A 64 0.92 -13.10 4.47
N HIS A 65 0.11 -12.69 5.44
CA HIS A 65 0.33 -12.93 6.86
C HIS A 65 -0.78 -13.83 7.38
N THR A 66 -0.41 -14.76 8.24
CA THR A 66 -1.35 -15.65 8.93
C THR A 66 -1.16 -15.50 10.43
N ASP A 67 -2.26 -15.22 11.13
CA ASP A 67 -2.38 -15.16 12.59
C ASP A 67 -3.29 -16.33 13.00
N ARG A 68 -2.71 -17.42 13.50
CA ARG A 68 -3.40 -18.68 13.82
C ARG A 68 -4.04 -18.62 15.19
N ASN A 69 -3.40 -18.00 16.18
CA ASN A 69 -3.87 -17.94 17.56
C ASN A 69 -4.78 -16.71 17.85
N ARG A 70 -4.89 -15.78 16.91
CA ARG A 70 -5.74 -14.57 16.93
C ARG A 70 -5.32 -13.54 17.97
N ASP A 71 -4.02 -13.44 18.26
CA ASP A 71 -3.47 -12.47 19.20
C ASP A 71 -3.03 -11.15 18.53
N GLY A 72 -3.16 -11.06 17.20
CA GLY A 72 -2.75 -9.90 16.41
C GLY A 72 -1.26 -9.88 16.02
N ILE A 73 -0.53 -10.95 16.34
CA ILE A 73 0.86 -11.19 15.95
C ILE A 73 0.87 -12.19 14.77
N VAL A 74 1.87 -12.04 13.91
CA VAL A 74 1.96 -12.84 12.68
C VAL A 74 2.73 -14.12 12.93
N ASP A 75 2.06 -15.25 12.80
CA ASP A 75 2.68 -16.57 12.99
C ASP A 75 3.39 -17.09 11.73
N GLU A 76 2.96 -16.62 10.56
CA GLU A 76 3.55 -17.00 9.28
C GLU A 76 3.44 -15.85 8.29
N GLU A 77 4.57 -15.53 7.66
CA GLU A 77 4.64 -14.59 6.55
C GLU A 77 5.10 -15.33 5.29
N ILE A 78 4.37 -15.13 4.20
CA ILE A 78 4.69 -15.66 2.87
C ILE A 78 4.85 -14.49 1.90
N ILE A 79 6.02 -14.37 1.28
CA ILE A 79 6.30 -13.39 0.21
C ILE A 79 6.46 -14.14 -1.11
N ARG A 80 5.52 -13.94 -2.04
CA ARG A 80 5.58 -14.50 -3.39
C ARG A 80 6.66 -13.78 -4.21
N LEU A 81 7.65 -14.52 -4.69
CA LEU A 81 8.75 -13.99 -5.48
C LEU A 81 8.42 -13.98 -6.99
N PRO A 82 9.03 -13.09 -7.79
CA PRO A 82 8.77 -13.00 -9.23
C PRO A 82 9.08 -14.29 -10.03
N ASN A 83 9.96 -15.13 -9.49
CA ASN A 83 10.36 -16.40 -10.10
C ASN A 83 9.38 -17.56 -9.79
N GLY A 84 8.28 -17.30 -9.07
CA GLY A 84 7.29 -18.30 -8.67
C GLY A 84 7.61 -19.03 -7.37
N ASP A 85 8.78 -18.80 -6.78
CA ASP A 85 9.11 -19.28 -5.43
C ASP A 85 8.36 -18.45 -4.36
N ALA A 86 8.35 -18.93 -3.12
CA ALA A 86 7.85 -18.16 -1.98
C ALA A 86 8.90 -18.11 -0.86
N ALA A 87 9.23 -16.92 -0.38
CA ALA A 87 10.00 -16.78 0.85
C ALA A 87 9.03 -16.86 2.03
N ILE A 88 9.33 -17.72 3.01
CA ILE A 88 8.47 -17.98 4.16
C ILE A 88 9.25 -17.71 5.44
N ARG A 89 8.63 -16.97 6.37
CA ARG A 89 9.08 -16.80 7.75
C ARG A 89 8.00 -17.34 8.69
N ARG A 90 8.41 -18.02 9.76
CA ARG A 90 7.46 -18.72 10.63
C ARG A 90 7.84 -18.59 12.09
N ASP A 91 6.86 -18.21 12.89
CA ASP A 91 6.82 -18.38 14.33
C ASP A 91 6.28 -19.80 14.57
N SER A 92 7.16 -20.62 15.13
CA SER A 92 6.93 -22.06 15.22
C SER A 92 6.31 -22.46 16.55
N ASP A 93 6.57 -21.70 17.62
CA ASP A 93 6.09 -21.94 18.98
C ASP A 93 5.05 -20.92 19.46
N LEU A 94 4.71 -19.94 18.61
CA LEU A 94 3.70 -18.89 18.82
C LEU A 94 4.10 -17.94 19.96
N ASP A 95 5.39 -17.61 20.07
CA ASP A 95 5.94 -16.73 21.11
C ASP A 95 6.05 -15.25 20.68
N GLY A 96 5.67 -14.95 19.44
CA GLY A 96 5.73 -13.63 18.82
C GLY A 96 7.05 -13.35 18.09
N TRP A 97 7.87 -14.37 17.85
CA TRP A 97 9.12 -14.25 17.11
C TRP A 97 9.17 -15.26 15.97
N PHE A 98 9.69 -14.83 14.83
CA PHE A 98 10.06 -15.75 13.77
C PHE A 98 11.33 -16.50 14.13
N ASP A 99 11.25 -17.83 14.17
CA ASP A 99 12.39 -18.71 14.44
C ASP A 99 12.94 -19.37 13.18
N LEU A 100 12.13 -19.43 12.11
CA LEU A 100 12.47 -20.12 10.87
C LEU A 100 12.27 -19.22 9.66
N ARG A 101 13.20 -19.32 8.71
CA ARG A 101 13.10 -18.73 7.38
C ARG A 101 13.49 -19.77 6.33
N TYR A 102 12.74 -19.84 5.24
CA TYR A 102 13.08 -20.71 4.12
C TYR A 102 12.46 -20.20 2.81
N VAL A 103 12.88 -20.80 1.69
CA VAL A 103 12.29 -20.56 0.38
C VAL A 103 11.58 -21.83 -0.07
N GLU A 104 10.28 -21.74 -0.31
CA GLU A 104 9.51 -22.81 -0.93
C GLU A 104 9.58 -22.73 -2.45
N ARG A 105 10.02 -23.82 -3.08
CA ARG A 105 10.01 -24.01 -4.53
C ARG A 105 9.20 -25.25 -4.86
N ARG A 106 8.09 -25.10 -5.58
CA ARG A 106 7.19 -26.20 -5.97
C ARG A 106 6.72 -27.06 -4.79
N GLY A 107 6.42 -26.44 -3.65
CA GLY A 107 5.99 -27.12 -2.43
C GLY A 107 7.13 -27.76 -1.62
N VAL A 108 8.39 -27.57 -2.01
CA VAL A 108 9.56 -28.08 -1.29
C VAL A 108 10.29 -26.93 -0.61
N ALA A 109 10.48 -27.01 0.70
CA ALA A 109 11.29 -26.06 1.46
C ALA A 109 12.78 -26.22 1.11
N THR A 110 13.42 -25.10 0.80
CA THR A 110 14.84 -24.99 0.46
C THR A 110 15.46 -23.85 1.27
N ARG A 111 16.77 -23.91 1.52
CA ARG A 111 17.50 -22.88 2.30
C ARG A 111 16.86 -22.60 3.67
N LEU A 112 16.62 -23.67 4.42
CA LEU A 112 16.11 -23.54 5.79
C LEU A 112 17.18 -22.90 6.67
N GLU A 113 16.82 -21.80 7.30
CA GLU A 113 17.66 -21.00 8.17
C GLU A 113 16.92 -20.77 9.49
N GLN A 114 17.63 -20.93 10.61
CA GLN A 114 17.13 -20.49 11.90
C GLN A 114 17.41 -18.99 12.05
N ILE A 115 16.40 -18.25 12.47
CA ILE A 115 16.46 -16.81 12.68
C ILE A 115 15.87 -16.47 14.04
N ARG A 116 15.96 -15.19 14.45
CA ARG A 116 15.20 -14.65 15.58
C ARG A 116 14.85 -13.21 15.24
N GLU A 117 13.67 -13.00 14.70
CA GLU A 117 13.17 -11.68 14.28
C GLU A 117 11.79 -11.46 14.90
N GLU A 118 11.52 -10.27 15.45
CA GLU A 118 10.22 -9.98 16.04
C GLU A 118 9.12 -10.04 14.96
N ALA A 119 8.06 -10.80 15.23
CA ALA A 119 6.97 -10.93 14.30
C ALA A 119 6.16 -9.62 14.24
N PRO A 120 5.78 -9.13 13.04
CA PRO A 120 5.00 -7.92 12.91
C PRO A 120 3.60 -8.09 13.48
N ARG A 121 2.99 -6.96 13.84
CA ARG A 121 1.59 -6.87 14.27
C ARG A 121 0.69 -6.26 13.20
N HIS A 122 -0.61 -6.57 13.26
CA HIS A 122 -1.64 -6.04 12.38
C HIS A 122 -2.44 -4.88 12.97
#